data_AF-A0A091MBI9-F1
#
_entry.id   AF-A0A091MBI9-F1
#
_cell.length_a   1.000
_cell.length_b   1.000
_cell.length_c   1.000
_cell.angle_alpha   90.00
_cell.angle_beta   90.00
_cell.angle_gamma   90.00
#
_symmetry.space_group_name_H-M   'P 1'
#
loop_
_entity.id
_entity.type
_entity.pdbx_description
1 polymer ?
#
loop_
_entity_poly.entity_id
_entity_poly.type
_entity_poly.pdbx_seq_one_letter_code
_entity_poly.pdbx_strand_id
1 'polypeptide(L)'
;QSSSFLLPNATELLSPPGGRAAGLLWGVGVPRSRRKRYLSPRDMSVILDYHNQARAQVSPPAANMEYMVWDERLARAAEAWAARCLWDHGPPQLMKYVGQNLSIHSGRYRSVVDMVKSWHQEKQHYSFPHPHECNPRCPSKCSSSVCSHYTQMVWASSSRLGCALGTCTNVRVWGSTWRHAVLLVCNYAIKGNWLGEAPYKVGRPCSACPPTYGGGCSNNMCFTGLKSNQVSWF
;
A
#
# COMPACT_ATOMS: atom_id res chain seq x y z
N GLN A 1 11.40 -47.33 46.00
CA GLN A 1 10.42 -46.53 45.24
C GLN A 1 11.12 -46.11 43.92
N SER A 2 11.38 -47.00 42.96
CA SER A 2 10.48 -47.65 41.99
C SER A 2 9.52 -46.63 41.36
N SER A 3 9.46 -46.36 40.04
CA SER A 3 10.13 -46.93 38.87
C SER A 3 10.05 -45.91 37.71
N SER A 4 11.05 -45.91 36.84
CA SER A 4 10.98 -45.42 35.46
C SER A 4 10.41 -46.52 34.57
N PHE A 5 9.43 -46.26 33.69
CA PHE A 5 9.10 -47.04 32.48
C PHE A 5 8.27 -46.13 31.53
N LEU A 6 8.75 -45.75 30.35
CA LEU A 6 8.68 -46.43 29.04
C LEU A 6 7.25 -46.71 28.52
N LEU A 7 7.03 -46.25 27.29
CA LEU A 7 5.81 -46.23 26.45
C LEU A 7 5.18 -47.62 26.22
N PRO A 8 3.92 -47.65 25.74
CA PRO A 8 3.72 -48.28 24.44
C PRO A 8 2.81 -47.50 23.48
N ASN A 9 3.15 -47.65 22.19
CA ASN A 9 2.32 -47.40 21.02
C ASN A 9 1.21 -48.47 20.96
N ALA A 10 -0.03 -48.11 20.62
CA ALA A 10 -1.07 -49.08 20.28
C ALA A 10 -1.97 -48.51 19.19
N THR A 11 -1.81 -49.08 18.00
CA THR A 11 -2.74 -48.98 16.88
C THR A 11 -3.95 -49.87 17.15
N GLU A 12 -5.09 -49.50 16.56
CA GLU A 12 -6.33 -50.27 16.41
C GLU A 12 -7.17 -50.56 17.66
N LEU A 13 -8.36 -49.94 17.70
CA LEU A 13 -9.65 -50.64 17.73
C LEU A 13 -10.75 -49.59 17.83
N LEU A 14 -11.57 -49.49 16.79
CA LEU A 14 -13.03 -49.25 16.80
C LEU A 14 -13.47 -48.97 15.36
N SER A 15 -13.63 -50.05 14.58
CA SER A 15 -14.48 -50.04 13.39
C SER A 15 -15.95 -50.10 13.82
N PRO A 16 -16.85 -49.27 13.29
CA PRO A 16 -18.29 -49.55 13.32
C PRO A 16 -18.65 -50.54 12.21
N PRO A 17 -19.73 -51.34 12.38
CA PRO A 17 -20.05 -52.44 11.48
C PRO A 17 -20.57 -51.93 10.13
N GLY A 18 -20.21 -52.64 9.07
CA GLY A 18 -20.69 -52.40 7.72
C GLY A 18 -22.19 -52.67 7.60
N GLY A 19 -22.91 -51.66 7.10
CA GLY A 19 -24.22 -51.80 6.48
C GLY A 19 -24.14 -51.25 5.06
N ARG A 20 -24.33 -52.11 4.06
CA ARG A 20 -24.50 -51.70 2.65
C ARG A 20 -25.94 -51.24 2.44
N ALA A 21 -26.13 -50.04 1.90
CA ALA A 21 -27.22 -49.74 0.98
C ALA A 21 -26.87 -48.50 0.15
N ALA A 22 -27.14 -48.59 -1.15
CA ALA A 22 -26.79 -47.63 -2.16
C ALA A 22 -27.60 -46.32 -2.05
N GLY A 23 -26.97 -45.22 -2.45
CA GLY A 23 -27.64 -43.93 -2.63
C GLY A 23 -26.67 -42.90 -3.21
N LEU A 24 -26.78 -42.62 -4.50
CA LEU A 24 -26.11 -41.51 -5.16
C LEU A 24 -26.48 -40.20 -4.45
N LEU A 25 -25.50 -39.54 -3.83
CA LEU A 25 -25.58 -38.12 -3.50
C LEU A 25 -24.28 -37.45 -3.94
N TRP A 26 -24.34 -36.94 -5.17
CA TRP A 26 -23.71 -35.73 -5.66
C TRP A 26 -22.75 -35.10 -4.66
N GLY A 27 -21.45 -35.17 -4.98
CA GLY A 27 -20.43 -34.41 -4.28
C GLY A 27 -20.79 -32.94 -4.31
N VAL A 28 -21.33 -32.44 -3.20
CA VAL A 28 -21.47 -31.02 -2.93
C VAL A 28 -20.04 -30.51 -2.83
N GLY A 29 -19.52 -29.99 -3.94
CA GLY A 29 -18.24 -29.33 -3.97
C GLY A 29 -18.25 -28.27 -2.87
N VAL A 30 -17.36 -28.42 -1.89
CA VAL A 30 -17.07 -27.37 -0.91
C VAL A 30 -16.90 -26.09 -1.72
N PRO A 31 -17.71 -25.05 -1.49
CA PRO A 31 -17.54 -23.80 -2.22
C PRO A 31 -16.09 -23.38 -2.03
N ARG A 32 -15.31 -23.37 -3.11
CA ARG A 32 -14.00 -22.71 -3.12
C ARG A 32 -14.31 -21.26 -2.76
N SER A 33 -14.22 -20.92 -1.48
CA SER A 33 -14.31 -19.53 -1.07
C SER A 33 -13.23 -18.83 -1.88
N ARG A 34 -13.62 -17.84 -2.67
CA ARG A 34 -12.64 -17.02 -3.38
C ARG A 34 -11.75 -16.46 -2.27
N ARG A 35 -10.50 -16.93 -2.21
CA ARG A 35 -9.52 -16.42 -1.24
C ARG A 35 -9.59 -14.91 -1.27
N LYS A 36 -9.82 -14.30 -0.10
CA LYS A 36 -9.76 -12.85 0.09
C LYS A 36 -8.44 -12.39 -0.54
N ARG A 37 -8.50 -11.51 -1.54
CA ARG A 37 -7.27 -11.04 -2.22
C ARG A 37 -6.51 -10.18 -1.22
N TYR A 38 -5.45 -10.74 -0.67
CA TYR A 38 -4.47 -10.05 0.17
C TYR A 38 -3.24 -9.72 -0.67
N LEU A 39 -2.51 -8.65 -0.31
CA LEU A 39 -1.24 -8.32 -0.94
C LEU A 39 -0.20 -9.36 -0.55
N SER A 40 0.37 -10.09 -1.50
CA SER A 40 1.51 -10.96 -1.18
C SER A 40 2.74 -10.14 -0.77
N PRO A 41 3.73 -10.72 -0.09
CA PRO A 41 5.01 -10.04 0.17
C PRO A 41 5.68 -9.50 -1.10
N ARG A 42 5.51 -10.21 -2.23
CA ARG A 42 5.97 -9.76 -3.54
C ARG A 42 5.21 -8.51 -4.00
N ASP A 43 3.89 -8.46 -3.83
CA ASP A 43 3.09 -7.29 -4.17
C ASP A 43 3.51 -6.07 -3.34
N MET A 44 3.75 -6.26 -2.04
CA MET A 44 4.22 -5.19 -1.14
C MET A 44 5.56 -4.63 -1.62
N SER A 45 6.53 -5.50 -1.92
CA SER A 45 7.84 -5.09 -2.46
C SER A 45 7.67 -4.30 -3.75
N VAL A 46 6.93 -4.83 -4.73
CA VAL A 46 6.81 -4.17 -6.03
C VAL A 46 6.05 -2.83 -5.93
N ILE A 47 5.06 -2.72 -5.05
CA ILE A 47 4.40 -1.43 -4.77
C ILE A 47 5.42 -0.44 -4.20
N LEU A 48 6.20 -0.83 -3.19
CA LEU A 48 7.19 0.04 -2.55
C LEU A 48 8.31 0.44 -3.53
N ASP A 49 8.83 -0.53 -4.28
CA ASP A 49 9.89 -0.31 -5.27
C ASP A 49 9.42 0.66 -6.36
N TYR A 50 8.17 0.53 -6.82
CA TYR A 50 7.60 1.45 -7.80
C TYR A 50 7.45 2.88 -7.27
N HIS A 51 7.08 3.04 -5.98
CA HIS A 51 7.08 4.36 -5.34
C HIS A 51 8.48 4.96 -5.30
N ASN A 52 9.47 4.21 -4.83
CA ASN A 52 10.85 4.68 -4.77
C ASN A 52 11.44 4.96 -6.17
N GLN A 53 11.08 4.18 -7.19
CA GLN A 53 11.44 4.47 -8.57
C GLN A 53 10.86 5.79 -9.06
N ALA A 54 9.57 6.05 -8.83
CA ALA A 54 8.92 7.31 -9.20
C ALA A 54 9.57 8.50 -8.47
N ARG A 55 9.87 8.35 -7.18
CA ARG A 55 10.53 9.36 -6.33
C ARG A 55 11.94 9.70 -6.81
N ALA A 56 12.72 8.70 -7.24
CA ALA A 56 14.09 8.88 -7.74
C ALA A 56 14.17 9.59 -9.11
N GLN A 57 13.06 9.58 -9.88
CA GLN A 57 12.99 10.01 -11.28
C GLN A 57 12.08 11.24 -11.48
N VAL A 58 11.84 12.00 -10.41
CA VAL A 58 11.08 13.25 -10.51
C VAL A 58 11.82 14.28 -11.35
N SER A 59 11.05 15.11 -12.04
CA SER A 59 11.53 16.30 -12.73
C SER A 59 10.59 17.45 -12.37
N PRO A 60 11.10 18.59 -11.86
CA PRO A 60 12.52 18.89 -11.59
C PRO A 60 13.14 17.99 -10.49
N PRO A 61 14.48 17.88 -10.40
CA PRO A 61 15.12 17.04 -9.38
C PRO A 61 14.84 17.53 -7.95
N ALA A 62 14.69 16.57 -7.03
CA ALA A 62 14.36 16.82 -5.63
C ALA A 62 15.60 16.80 -4.73
N ALA A 63 15.83 17.88 -3.98
CA ALA A 63 16.95 18.00 -3.05
C ALA A 63 16.77 17.23 -1.74
N ASN A 64 15.53 16.97 -1.33
CA ASN A 64 15.18 16.47 0.00
C ASN A 64 14.29 15.20 -0.02
N MET A 65 14.26 14.46 -1.13
CA MET A 65 13.39 13.29 -1.27
C MET A 65 13.81 12.17 -0.30
N GLU A 66 12.98 11.83 0.68
CA GLU A 66 13.29 10.75 1.63
C GLU A 66 13.04 9.37 1.02
N TYR A 67 13.88 8.39 1.32
CA TYR A 67 13.64 7.00 0.91
C TYR A 67 12.40 6.44 1.62
N MET A 68 11.49 5.81 0.89
CA MET A 68 10.26 5.27 1.43
C MET A 68 10.46 3.81 1.87
N VAL A 69 10.00 3.46 3.06
CA VAL A 69 9.98 2.08 3.58
C VAL A 69 8.57 1.61 3.90
N TRP A 70 8.36 0.29 3.90
CA TRP A 70 7.08 -0.28 4.30
C TRP A 70 6.81 -0.11 5.80
N ASP A 71 5.56 0.13 6.17
CA ASP A 71 5.10 0.18 7.55
C ASP A 71 3.85 -0.68 7.74
N GLU A 72 3.98 -1.73 8.54
CA GLU A 72 2.92 -2.70 8.80
C GLU A 72 1.72 -2.10 9.55
N ARG A 73 1.90 -1.04 10.34
CA ARG A 73 0.79 -0.37 11.03
C ARG A 73 -0.06 0.40 10.02
N LEU A 74 0.59 1.08 9.06
CA LEU A 74 -0.11 1.74 7.96
C LEU A 74 -0.86 0.73 7.07
N ALA A 75 -0.26 -0.43 6.80
CA ALA A 75 -0.88 -1.50 6.02
C ALA A 75 -2.11 -2.10 6.72
N ARG A 76 -2.04 -2.37 8.03
CA ARG A 76 -3.20 -2.81 8.82
C ARG A 76 -4.32 -1.78 8.84
N ALA A 77 -3.99 -0.49 8.99
CA ALA A 77 -4.98 0.58 8.91
C ALA A 77 -5.63 0.66 7.51
N ALA A 78 -4.84 0.46 6.44
CA ALA A 78 -5.33 0.41 5.08
C ALA A 78 -6.26 -0.80 4.87
N GLU A 79 -5.93 -1.96 5.44
CA GLU A 79 -6.76 -3.18 5.35
C GLU A 79 -8.12 -2.97 6.02
N ALA A 80 -8.12 -2.39 7.23
CA ALA A 80 -9.35 -2.08 7.96
C ALA A 80 -10.25 -1.13 7.15
N TRP A 81 -9.67 -0.13 6.47
CA TRP A 81 -10.43 0.78 5.63
C TRP A 81 -10.93 0.13 4.33
N ALA A 82 -10.06 -0.61 3.63
CA ALA A 82 -10.39 -1.30 2.40
C ALA A 82 -11.54 -2.31 2.59
N ALA A 83 -11.62 -2.95 3.75
CA ALA A 83 -12.70 -3.88 4.12
C ALA A 83 -14.08 -3.22 4.19
N ARG A 84 -14.16 -1.89 4.34
CA ARG A 84 -15.44 -1.16 4.37
C ARG A 84 -16.06 -1.02 2.98
N CYS A 85 -15.28 -1.21 1.91
CA CYS A 85 -15.76 -1.10 0.53
C CYS A 85 -16.42 0.26 0.22
N LEU A 86 -15.83 1.34 0.75
CA LEU A 86 -16.26 2.72 0.54
C LEU A 86 -15.27 3.43 -0.37
N TRP A 87 -15.78 4.12 -1.38
CA TRP A 87 -14.97 5.03 -2.21
C TRP A 87 -14.90 6.41 -1.55
N ASP A 88 -14.19 6.47 -0.42
CA ASP A 88 -13.97 7.69 0.33
C ASP A 88 -12.71 7.56 1.19
N HIS A 89 -12.11 8.69 1.58
CA HIS A 89 -10.93 8.72 2.43
C HIS A 89 -11.27 8.43 3.89
N GLY A 90 -10.41 7.69 4.59
CA GLY A 90 -10.58 7.51 6.02
C GLY A 90 -9.69 6.47 6.70
N PRO A 91 -9.93 6.22 8.00
CA PRO A 91 -10.98 6.83 8.79
C PRO A 91 -10.67 8.31 9.16
N PRO A 92 -11.68 9.20 9.35
CA PRO A 92 -11.47 10.64 9.45
C PRO A 92 -10.46 11.08 10.51
N GLN A 93 -10.42 10.40 11.66
CA GLN A 93 -9.48 10.66 12.75
C GLN A 93 -8.01 10.48 12.33
N LEU A 94 -7.74 9.57 11.38
CA LEU A 94 -6.39 9.28 10.90
C LEU A 94 -5.97 10.24 9.78
N MET A 95 -6.93 10.74 8.98
CA MET A 95 -6.67 11.60 7.83
C MET A 95 -6.07 12.97 8.17
N LYS A 96 -6.06 13.34 9.46
CA LYS A 96 -5.34 14.52 9.99
C LYS A 96 -3.82 14.36 9.91
N TYR A 97 -3.32 13.14 9.99
CA TYR A 97 -1.88 12.85 10.15
C TYR A 97 -1.30 11.95 9.05
N VAL A 98 -2.16 11.20 8.37
CA VAL A 98 -1.80 10.21 7.35
C VAL A 98 -2.34 10.66 5.98
N GLY A 99 -1.50 10.52 4.96
CA GLY A 99 -1.91 10.65 3.56
C GLY A 99 -2.57 9.36 3.08
N GLN A 100 -3.49 9.43 2.13
CA GLN A 100 -4.14 8.23 1.60
C GLN A 100 -4.41 8.36 0.11
N ASN A 101 -3.96 7.37 -0.66
CA ASN A 101 -4.37 7.20 -2.05
C ASN A 101 -5.31 6.01 -2.17
N LEU A 102 -6.32 6.15 -3.03
CA LEU A 102 -7.29 5.12 -3.34
C LEU A 102 -7.23 4.79 -4.84
N SER A 103 -7.39 3.52 -5.18
CA SER A 103 -7.57 3.09 -6.57
C SER A 103 -8.61 2.00 -6.59
N ILE A 104 -9.44 1.97 -7.62
CA ILE A 104 -10.50 0.98 -7.77
C ILE A 104 -10.53 0.42 -9.18
N HIS A 105 -10.74 -0.89 -9.28
CA HIS A 105 -10.87 -1.58 -10.55
C HIS A 105 -11.98 -2.63 -10.48
N SER A 106 -12.79 -2.78 -11.53
CA SER A 106 -13.77 -3.87 -11.66
C SER A 106 -13.35 -4.85 -12.77
N GLY A 107 -13.70 -6.13 -12.64
CA GLY A 107 -13.30 -7.14 -13.61
C GLY A 107 -11.82 -7.57 -13.48
N ARG A 108 -11.18 -7.93 -14.60
CA ARG A 108 -9.80 -8.43 -14.62
C ARG A 108 -8.82 -7.27 -14.78
N TYR A 109 -8.00 -7.00 -13.76
CA TYR A 109 -6.79 -6.20 -13.88
C TYR A 109 -5.56 -7.12 -13.92
N ARG A 110 -4.48 -6.70 -14.58
CA ARG A 110 -3.30 -7.55 -14.82
C ARG A 110 -2.41 -7.69 -13.57
N SER A 111 -2.20 -6.60 -12.83
CA SER A 111 -1.40 -6.60 -11.61
C SER A 111 -1.79 -5.46 -10.65
N VAL A 112 -1.54 -5.61 -9.35
CA VAL A 112 -1.78 -4.53 -8.38
C VAL A 112 -0.97 -3.27 -8.70
N VAL A 113 0.18 -3.44 -9.35
CA VAL A 113 1.04 -2.35 -9.80
C VAL A 113 0.32 -1.44 -10.79
N ASP A 114 -0.61 -1.97 -11.60
CA ASP A 114 -1.36 -1.15 -12.56
C ASP A 114 -2.24 -0.11 -11.85
N MET A 115 -2.74 -0.43 -10.65
CA MET A 115 -3.51 0.49 -9.81
C MET A 115 -2.66 1.62 -9.22
N VAL A 116 -1.37 1.38 -9.03
CA VAL A 116 -0.39 2.38 -8.55
C VAL A 116 0.20 3.17 -9.74
N LYS A 117 0.37 2.52 -10.88
CA LYS A 117 0.81 3.17 -12.13
C LYS A 117 -0.14 4.28 -12.55
N SER A 118 -1.45 4.08 -12.41
CA SER A 118 -2.43 5.13 -12.75
C SER A 118 -2.23 6.40 -11.93
N TRP A 119 -1.85 6.29 -10.65
CA TRP A 119 -1.50 7.45 -9.83
C TRP A 119 -0.25 8.15 -10.37
N HIS A 120 0.80 7.39 -10.69
CA HIS A 120 2.04 7.98 -11.24
C HIS A 120 1.80 8.67 -12.59
N GLN A 121 0.90 8.14 -13.43
CA GLN A 121 0.58 8.71 -14.74
C GLN A 121 -0.04 10.10 -14.66
N GLU A 122 -0.63 10.49 -13.52
CA GLU A 122 -1.11 11.87 -13.30
C GLU A 122 0.02 12.91 -13.44
N LYS A 123 1.29 12.50 -13.34
CA LYS A 123 2.46 13.34 -13.67
C LYS A 123 2.34 14.03 -15.02
N GLN A 124 1.67 13.41 -16.00
CA GLN A 124 1.48 13.99 -17.34
C GLN A 124 0.58 15.23 -17.34
N HIS A 125 -0.25 15.39 -16.31
CA HIS A 125 -1.17 16.51 -16.13
C HIS A 125 -0.72 17.48 -15.04
N TYR A 126 0.28 17.10 -14.26
CA TYR A 126 0.80 17.89 -13.15
C TYR A 126 1.93 18.81 -13.61
N SER A 127 1.82 20.09 -13.29
CA SER A 127 2.91 21.06 -13.46
C SER A 127 3.48 21.42 -12.10
N PHE A 128 4.79 21.16 -11.91
CA PHE A 128 5.46 21.46 -10.65
C PHE A 128 5.54 22.98 -10.42
N PRO A 129 5.18 23.49 -9.22
CA PRO A 129 5.28 24.92 -8.93
C PRO A 129 6.74 25.32 -8.80
N HIS A 130 7.19 26.26 -9.63
CA HIS A 130 8.56 26.75 -9.49
C HIS A 130 8.71 27.58 -8.20
N PRO A 131 9.92 27.65 -7.60
CA PRO A 131 10.13 28.38 -6.35
C PRO A 131 9.68 29.86 -6.39
N HIS A 132 9.80 30.52 -7.53
CA HIS A 132 9.37 31.92 -7.70
C HIS A 132 7.84 32.10 -7.67
N GLU A 133 7.07 31.03 -7.86
CA GLU A 133 5.61 31.03 -7.81
C GLU A 133 5.07 30.78 -6.39
N CYS A 134 5.95 30.35 -5.48
CA CYS A 134 5.60 30.03 -4.10
C CYS A 134 5.76 31.25 -3.19
N ASN A 135 4.74 32.11 -3.11
CA ASN A 135 4.74 33.24 -2.18
C ASN A 135 3.30 33.68 -1.79
N PRO A 136 2.86 33.54 -0.52
CA PRO A 136 3.45 32.74 0.56
C PRO A 136 3.14 31.24 0.40
N ARG A 137 2.34 30.87 -0.60
CA ARG A 137 1.87 29.52 -0.90
C ARG A 137 2.22 29.16 -2.34
N CYS A 138 2.51 27.89 -2.60
CA CYS A 138 2.69 27.36 -3.94
C CYS A 138 1.34 27.08 -4.63
N PRO A 139 1.18 27.40 -5.92
CA PRO A 139 0.02 27.00 -6.69
C PRO A 139 0.02 25.48 -6.93
N SER A 140 -1.16 24.86 -6.90
CA SER A 140 -1.34 23.48 -7.39
C SER A 140 -1.87 23.54 -8.82
N LYS A 141 -1.07 23.07 -9.78
CA LYS A 141 -1.42 23.10 -11.21
C LYS A 141 -1.65 21.68 -11.71
N CYS A 142 -2.89 21.37 -12.01
CA CYS A 142 -3.30 20.09 -12.58
C CYS A 142 -4.22 20.36 -13.77
N SER A 143 -3.88 19.84 -14.95
CA SER A 143 -4.71 19.97 -16.15
C SER A 143 -5.81 18.89 -16.25
N SER A 144 -5.84 17.96 -15.29
CA SER A 144 -6.85 16.90 -15.15
C SER A 144 -7.69 17.13 -13.91
N SER A 145 -8.72 16.32 -13.69
CA SER A 145 -9.53 16.36 -12.47
C SER A 145 -8.74 15.97 -11.22
N VAL A 146 -7.67 15.17 -11.36
CA VAL A 146 -6.88 14.66 -10.24
C VAL A 146 -5.40 14.58 -10.60
N CYS A 147 -4.56 15.18 -9.75
CA CYS A 147 -3.09 14.98 -9.72
C CYS A 147 -2.57 14.67 -8.31
N SER A 148 -3.47 14.65 -7.32
CA SER A 148 -3.12 14.55 -5.90
C SER A 148 -2.56 13.18 -5.55
N HIS A 149 -2.86 12.13 -6.32
CA HIS A 149 -2.26 10.82 -6.06
C HIS A 149 -0.78 10.83 -6.46
N TYR A 150 -0.44 11.40 -7.62
CA TYR A 150 0.97 11.57 -8.02
C TYR A 150 1.74 12.40 -6.98
N THR A 151 1.23 13.57 -6.60
CA THR A 151 1.94 14.44 -5.64
C THR A 151 2.13 13.78 -4.29
N GLN A 152 1.19 12.94 -3.83
CA GLN A 152 1.38 12.14 -2.61
C GLN A 152 2.46 11.07 -2.79
N MET A 153 2.51 10.38 -3.93
CA MET A 153 3.57 9.37 -4.19
C MET A 153 4.97 9.99 -4.12
N VAL A 154 5.11 11.21 -4.65
CA VAL A 154 6.39 11.94 -4.71
C VAL A 154 6.55 12.99 -3.60
N TRP A 155 5.78 12.88 -2.52
CA TRP A 155 5.90 13.83 -1.40
C TRP A 155 7.17 13.56 -0.59
N ALA A 156 8.11 14.51 -0.55
CA ALA A 156 9.46 14.30 -0.02
C ALA A 156 9.50 13.70 1.38
N SER A 157 8.69 14.22 2.32
CA SER A 157 8.67 13.79 3.72
C SER A 157 7.81 12.55 4.01
N SER A 158 7.08 12.04 3.03
CA SER A 158 6.35 10.77 3.16
C SER A 158 7.33 9.60 3.02
N SER A 159 7.96 9.18 4.12
CA SER A 159 8.98 8.12 4.16
C SER A 159 8.45 6.74 4.58
N ARG A 160 7.15 6.62 4.90
CA ARG A 160 6.49 5.35 5.26
C ARG A 160 5.28 5.10 4.37
N LEU A 161 5.11 3.86 3.93
CA LEU A 161 3.98 3.39 3.11
C LEU A 161 3.41 2.09 3.66
N GLY A 162 2.09 1.96 3.68
CA GLY A 162 1.45 0.67 3.88
C GLY A 162 0.13 0.59 3.11
N CYS A 163 -0.08 -0.51 2.41
CA CYS A 163 -1.23 -0.68 1.53
C CYS A 163 -2.01 -1.97 1.83
N ALA A 164 -3.25 -2.03 1.35
CA ALA A 164 -4.08 -3.23 1.38
C ALA A 164 -5.12 -3.26 0.26
N LEU A 165 -5.60 -4.46 -0.06
CA LEU A 165 -6.68 -4.69 -1.01
C LEU A 165 -7.98 -5.07 -0.29
N GLY A 166 -9.09 -4.49 -0.75
CA GLY A 166 -10.45 -4.87 -0.41
C GLY A 166 -11.16 -5.45 -1.63
N THR A 167 -11.68 -6.67 -1.53
CA THR A 167 -12.55 -7.24 -2.58
C THR A 167 -14.01 -6.96 -2.22
N CYS A 168 -14.69 -6.22 -3.07
CA CYS A 168 -16.00 -5.64 -2.77
C CYS A 168 -17.05 -6.15 -3.75
N THR A 169 -18.18 -6.64 -3.23
CA THR A 169 -19.30 -7.06 -4.08
C THR A 169 -19.87 -5.89 -4.85
N ASN A 170 -20.06 -4.74 -4.19
CA ASN A 170 -20.49 -3.49 -4.78
C ASN A 170 -19.74 -2.34 -4.10
N VAL A 171 -19.32 -1.34 -4.87
CA VAL A 171 -18.81 -0.06 -4.37
C VAL A 171 -19.49 1.05 -5.17
N ARG A 172 -19.93 2.12 -4.49
CA ARG A 172 -20.53 3.27 -5.16
C ARG A 172 -19.44 4.31 -5.40
N VAL A 173 -19.19 4.66 -6.66
CA VAL A 173 -18.14 5.58 -7.11
C VAL A 173 -18.80 6.63 -7.99
N TRP A 174 -18.77 7.90 -7.57
CA TRP A 174 -19.35 9.04 -8.31
C TRP A 174 -20.76 8.76 -8.87
N GLY A 175 -21.65 8.24 -8.02
CA GLY A 175 -23.04 7.92 -8.38
C GLY A 175 -23.24 6.56 -9.07
N SER A 176 -22.19 5.93 -9.59
CA SER A 176 -22.26 4.64 -10.29
C SER A 176 -21.89 3.45 -9.39
N THR A 177 -22.51 2.29 -9.61
CA THR A 177 -22.20 1.06 -8.86
C THR A 177 -21.18 0.20 -9.60
N TRP A 178 -20.03 -0.02 -8.96
CA TRP A 178 -18.97 -0.90 -9.43
C TRP A 178 -19.13 -2.28 -8.77
N ARG A 179 -19.44 -3.29 -9.58
CA ARG A 179 -19.65 -4.67 -9.12
C ARG A 179 -18.35 -5.47 -9.13
N HIS A 180 -18.18 -6.34 -8.14
CA HIS A 180 -17.00 -7.20 -7.97
C HIS A 180 -15.68 -6.41 -8.09
N ALA A 181 -15.64 -5.24 -7.45
CA ALA A 181 -14.54 -4.32 -7.51
C ALA A 181 -13.42 -4.73 -6.54
N VAL A 182 -12.20 -4.32 -6.88
CA VAL A 182 -11.04 -4.36 -5.99
C VAL A 182 -10.66 -2.93 -5.67
N LEU A 183 -10.65 -2.60 -4.39
CA LEU A 183 -10.25 -1.31 -3.83
C LEU A 183 -8.84 -1.45 -3.24
N LEU A 184 -7.88 -0.71 -3.78
CA LEU A 184 -6.55 -0.53 -3.20
C LEU A 184 -6.55 0.73 -2.33
N VAL A 185 -6.13 0.58 -1.09
CA VAL A 185 -5.90 1.68 -0.16
C VAL A 185 -4.42 1.69 0.18
N CYS A 186 -3.76 2.84 0.02
CA CYS A 186 -2.37 3.05 0.45
C CYS A 186 -2.31 4.25 1.38
N ASN A 187 -1.73 4.05 2.56
CA ASN A 187 -1.52 5.07 3.58
C ASN A 187 -0.05 5.51 3.61
N TYR A 188 0.17 6.81 3.79
CA TYR A 188 1.48 7.46 3.78
C TYR A 188 1.73 8.19 5.09
N ALA A 189 2.94 8.05 5.65
CA ALA A 189 3.37 8.88 6.76
C ALA A 189 4.78 9.47 6.49
N ILE A 190 5.01 10.75 6.76
CA ILE A 190 4.02 11.76 7.21
C ILE A 190 3.09 12.13 6.04
N LYS A 191 1.86 12.58 6.33
CA LYS A 191 0.90 13.08 5.33
C LYS A 191 1.54 14.11 4.39
N GLY A 192 1.28 13.95 3.09
CA GLY A 192 1.60 14.94 2.07
C GLY A 192 0.39 15.76 1.61
N ASN A 193 0.52 16.42 0.46
CA ASN A 193 -0.53 17.26 -0.15
C ASN A 193 -1.01 18.39 0.76
N TRP A 194 -0.09 19.03 1.48
CA TRP A 194 -0.39 20.22 2.27
C TRP A 194 -0.77 21.38 1.34
N LEU A 195 -1.85 22.08 1.69
CA LEU A 195 -2.36 23.18 0.87
C LEU A 195 -1.34 24.32 0.84
N GLY A 196 -0.92 24.68 -0.38
CA GLY A 196 0.06 25.74 -0.57
C GLY A 196 1.51 25.29 -0.46
N GLU A 197 1.78 23.99 -0.42
CA GLU A 197 3.14 23.44 -0.42
C GLU A 197 3.44 22.67 -1.71
N ALA A 198 4.70 22.71 -2.14
CA ALA A 198 5.20 21.87 -3.22
C ALA A 198 5.53 20.46 -2.70
N PRO A 199 5.45 19.41 -3.53
CA PRO A 199 5.72 18.04 -3.08
C PRO A 199 7.14 17.81 -2.57
N TYR A 200 8.11 18.59 -3.03
CA TYR A 200 9.51 18.49 -2.63
C TYR A 200 10.23 19.81 -2.88
N LYS A 201 11.46 19.93 -2.38
CA LYS A 201 12.34 21.08 -2.65
C LYS A 201 13.13 20.82 -3.92
N VAL A 202 13.10 21.77 -4.87
CA VAL A 202 13.93 21.68 -6.09
C VAL A 202 15.40 21.84 -5.74
N GLY A 203 16.26 21.01 -6.33
CA GLY A 203 17.71 21.15 -6.25
C GLY A 203 18.44 19.88 -6.60
N ARG A 204 19.78 19.89 -6.46
CA ARG A 204 20.60 18.70 -6.69
C ARG A 204 20.13 17.57 -5.77
N PRO A 205 19.95 16.33 -6.27
CA PRO A 205 19.56 15.21 -5.42
C PRO A 205 20.38 15.12 -4.14
N CYS A 206 19.68 14.89 -3.02
CA CYS A 206 20.22 14.80 -1.68
C CYS A 206 20.90 16.06 -1.11
N SER A 207 20.88 17.21 -1.79
CA SER A 207 21.54 18.43 -1.31
C SER A 207 20.82 19.13 -0.14
N ALA A 208 19.64 18.67 0.23
CA ALA A 208 18.83 19.21 1.33
C ALA A 208 18.18 18.09 2.17
N CYS A 209 18.86 16.95 2.30
CA CYS A 209 18.37 15.87 3.16
C CYS A 209 18.28 16.32 4.63
N PRO A 210 17.26 15.87 5.38
CA PRO A 210 17.20 16.11 6.81
C PRO A 210 18.45 15.58 7.53
N PRO A 211 18.94 16.26 8.59
CA PRO A 211 20.15 15.84 9.31
C PRO A 211 20.08 14.41 9.86
N THR A 212 18.88 13.89 10.13
CA THR A 212 18.62 12.51 10.56
C THR A 212 19.15 11.46 9.59
N TYR A 213 19.36 11.81 8.31
CA TYR A 213 19.93 10.92 7.30
C TYR A 213 21.46 10.89 7.27
N GLY A 214 22.14 11.71 8.07
CA GLY A 214 23.60 11.70 8.20
C GLY A 214 24.36 11.97 6.89
N GLY A 215 23.74 12.68 5.95
CA GLY A 215 24.30 12.93 4.61
C GLY A 215 24.23 11.74 3.65
N GLY A 216 23.58 10.63 4.03
CA GLY A 216 23.46 9.46 3.17
C GLY A 216 22.52 9.70 1.97
N CYS A 217 22.96 9.25 0.80
CA CYS A 217 22.25 9.39 -0.46
C CYS A 217 22.32 8.08 -1.25
N SER A 218 21.17 7.61 -1.71
CA SER A 218 21.07 6.43 -2.58
C SER A 218 19.96 6.65 -3.60
N ASN A 219 20.24 6.40 -4.88
CA ASN A 219 19.28 6.55 -5.98
C ASN A 219 18.50 7.88 -5.93
N ASN A 220 19.21 9.00 -5.77
CA ASN A 220 18.66 10.36 -5.67
C ASN A 220 17.77 10.63 -4.44
N MET A 221 17.80 9.77 -3.41
CA MET A 221 16.99 9.91 -2.20
C MET A 221 17.84 9.90 -0.93
N CYS A 222 17.37 10.60 0.10
CA CYS A 222 17.93 10.62 1.43
C CYS A 222 17.76 9.24 2.08
N PHE A 223 18.89 8.62 2.43
CA PHE A 223 18.91 7.24 2.87
C PHE A 223 19.99 7.05 3.94
N THR A 224 19.63 6.54 5.10
CA THR A 224 20.56 6.36 6.24
C THR A 224 21.52 5.18 6.06
N GLY A 225 21.35 4.35 5.01
CA GLY A 225 21.82 2.97 5.08
C GLY A 225 20.97 2.21 6.09
N LEU A 226 20.42 1.05 5.73
CA LEU A 226 19.92 0.15 6.76
C LEU A 226 21.13 -0.24 7.63
N LYS A 227 21.36 0.44 8.76
CA LYS A 227 22.14 -0.12 9.85
C LYS A 227 21.32 -1.30 10.37
N SER A 228 21.43 -2.44 9.69
CA SER A 228 20.83 -3.69 10.11
C SER A 228 21.41 -4.03 11.47
N ASN A 229 20.69 -3.64 12.52
CA ASN A 229 20.65 -4.34 13.78
C ASN A 229 19.18 -4.34 14.19
N GLN A 230 18.54 -5.47 13.87
CA GLN A 230 17.19 -5.86 14.26
C GLN A 230 16.01 -5.17 13.55
N VAL A 231 15.63 -5.73 12.40
CA VAL A 231 14.20 -5.87 12.08
C VAL A 231 13.78 -7.22 12.66
N SER A 232 13.35 -7.24 13.92
CA SER A 232 12.73 -8.42 14.51
C SER A 232 11.37 -8.62 13.84
N TRP A 233 11.31 -9.56 12.92
CA TRP A 233 10.06 -10.20 12.52
C TRP A 233 9.64 -11.16 13.64
N PHE A 234 8.61 -10.79 14.38
CA PHE A 234 7.81 -11.71 15.20
C PHE A 234 6.34 -11.44 14.92
#